data_AF-W3VAL0-F1
#
_entry.id   AF-W3VAL0-F1
#
_cell.length_a   1.000
_cell.length_b   1.000
_cell.length_c   1.000
_cell.angle_alpha   90.00
_cell.angle_beta   90.00
_cell.angle_gamma   90.00
#
_symmetry.space_group_name_H-M   'P 1'
#
loop_
_entity.id
_entity.type
_entity.pdbx_description
1 polymer ?
#
loop_
_entity_poly.entity_id
_entity_poly.type
_entity_poly.pdbx_seq_one_letter_code
_entity_poly.pdbx_strand_id
1 'polypeptide(L)'
;MTKGFWQLIDKDGVVVRQREGDSDSESYMRSSVWLVPSNMRLHFTIESEFIEPWKFFGAHKKGTLVTIYNQLVDADEHIDIVNKVRSLDEIQPHLGIEIKSFEILIDDIDKFTFDHKDFQVWNAYIGKEWVGTSEY
;
A
#
# COMPACT_ATOMS: atom_id res chain seq x y z
N MET A 1 21.13 -14.45 16.49
CA MET A 1 20.18 -14.11 15.42
C MET A 1 19.03 -13.30 16.03
N THR A 2 18.92 -12.03 15.64
CA THR A 2 17.93 -11.10 16.19
C THR A 2 16.76 -11.01 15.22
N LYS A 3 15.52 -11.11 15.71
CA LYS A 3 14.31 -10.91 14.90
C LYS A 3 14.00 -9.42 14.77
N GLY A 4 13.50 -9.02 13.61
CA GLY A 4 13.19 -7.64 13.29
C GLY A 4 12.66 -7.52 11.86
N PHE A 5 13.01 -6.42 11.21
CA PHE A 5 12.51 -6.04 9.91
C PHE A 5 13.65 -5.64 8.99
N TRP A 6 13.64 -6.18 7.78
CA TRP A 6 14.40 -5.64 6.67
C TRP A 6 13.56 -4.58 5.98
N GLN A 7 14.18 -3.43 5.71
CA GLN A 7 13.57 -2.28 5.06
C GLN A 7 14.33 -1.95 3.78
N LEU A 8 13.60 -1.76 2.69
CA LEU A 8 14.10 -1.12 1.48
C LEU A 8 13.83 0.37 1.58
N ILE A 9 14.89 1.17 1.58
CA ILE A 9 14.84 2.61 1.78
C ILE A 9 15.29 3.29 0.51
N ASP A 10 14.50 4.24 0.03
CA ASP A 10 14.84 5.02 -1.17
C ASP A 10 15.91 6.10 -0.90
N LYS A 11 16.25 6.85 -1.96
CA LYS A 11 17.26 7.92 -1.92
C LYS A 11 16.90 9.06 -0.97
N ASP A 12 15.61 9.26 -0.72
CA ASP A 12 15.08 10.37 0.09
C ASP A 12 14.88 9.94 1.56
N GLY A 13 15.19 8.67 1.88
CA GLY A 13 15.10 8.12 3.22
C GLY A 13 13.75 7.51 3.55
N VAL A 14 12.87 7.34 2.56
CA VAL A 14 11.53 6.76 2.74
C VAL A 14 11.62 5.23 2.71
N VAL A 15 11.00 4.57 3.69
CA VAL A 15 10.85 3.11 3.70
C VAL A 15 9.75 2.76 2.69
N VAL A 16 10.13 2.16 1.56
CA VAL A 16 9.20 1.81 0.47
C VAL A 16 8.69 0.38 0.56
N ARG A 17 9.50 -0.53 1.12
CA ARG A 17 9.12 -1.93 1.38
C ARG A 17 9.69 -2.39 2.71
N GLN A 18 9.01 -3.33 3.34
CA GLN A 18 9.42 -3.96 4.59
C GLN A 18 9.03 -5.44 4.65
N ARG A 19 9.90 -6.26 5.23
CA ARG A 19 9.64 -7.68 5.51
C ARG A 19 10.17 -8.04 6.89
N GLU A 20 9.40 -8.86 7.61
CA GLU A 20 9.93 -9.53 8.78
C GLU A 20 11.09 -10.46 8.40
N GLY A 21 12.09 -10.53 9.26
CA GLY A 21 13.25 -11.37 9.05
C GLY A 21 14.20 -11.35 10.23
N ASP A 22 15.34 -12.00 10.06
CA ASP A 22 16.43 -11.92 11.01
C ASP A 22 17.63 -11.14 10.45
N SER A 23 18.49 -10.69 11.36
CA SER A 23 19.68 -9.89 11.08
C SER A 23 20.65 -10.50 10.08
N ASP A 24 20.62 -11.82 9.91
CA ASP A 24 21.62 -12.55 9.11
C ASP A 24 21.08 -12.85 7.69
N SER A 25 19.84 -12.44 7.40
CA SER A 25 19.13 -12.70 6.14
C SER A 25 19.45 -11.69 5.01
N GLU A 26 20.43 -10.79 5.15
CA GLU A 26 20.69 -9.75 4.14
C GLU A 26 20.90 -10.32 2.73
N SER A 27 21.71 -11.39 2.63
CA SER A 27 22.02 -12.03 1.35
C SER A 27 20.75 -12.54 0.67
N TYR A 28 19.87 -13.20 1.43
CA TYR A 28 18.58 -13.69 0.95
C TYR A 28 17.67 -12.54 0.51
N MET A 29 17.63 -11.44 1.26
CA MET A 29 16.85 -10.26 0.91
C MET A 29 17.27 -9.70 -0.45
N ARG A 30 18.58 -9.63 -0.73
CA ARG A 30 19.12 -9.14 -2.01
C ARG A 30 18.95 -10.11 -3.18
N SER A 31 19.03 -11.41 -2.94
CA SER A 31 19.02 -12.41 -4.01
C SER A 31 17.63 -12.91 -4.36
N SER A 32 16.68 -12.83 -3.43
CA SER A 32 15.45 -13.61 -3.51
C SER A 32 14.19 -12.84 -3.12
N VAL A 33 14.31 -11.69 -2.45
CA VAL A 33 13.15 -10.89 -2.03
C VAL A 33 13.05 -9.62 -2.85
N TRP A 34 14.12 -8.83 -2.91
CA TRP A 34 14.15 -7.56 -3.60
C TRP A 34 15.37 -7.42 -4.49
N LEU A 35 15.15 -7.00 -5.73
CA LEU A 35 16.19 -6.31 -6.48
C LEU A 35 16.42 -4.97 -5.79
N VAL A 36 17.65 -4.69 -5.36
CA VAL A 36 18.00 -3.43 -4.68
C VAL A 36 18.74 -2.53 -5.67
N PRO A 37 18.08 -1.49 -6.22
CA PRO A 37 18.73 -0.55 -7.12
C PRO A 37 19.85 0.23 -6.42
N SER A 38 20.79 0.79 -7.20
CA SER A 38 21.93 1.53 -6.65
C SER A 38 21.56 2.80 -5.88
N ASN A 39 20.37 3.36 -6.12
CA ASN A 39 19.82 4.52 -5.41
C ASN A 39 18.94 4.14 -4.21
N MET A 40 18.91 2.87 -3.82
CA MET A 40 18.20 2.37 -2.65
C MET A 40 19.15 1.58 -1.76
N ARG A 41 18.78 1.41 -0.49
CA ARG A 41 19.55 0.62 0.47
C ARG A 41 18.67 -0.33 1.25
N LEU A 42 19.25 -1.46 1.64
CA LEU A 42 18.67 -2.33 2.66
C LEU A 42 19.14 -1.89 4.04
N HIS A 43 18.23 -1.99 5.00
CA HIS A 43 18.50 -1.71 6.40
C HIS A 43 17.76 -2.70 7.28
N PHE A 44 18.44 -3.25 8.28
CA PHE A 44 17.81 -4.07 9.31
C PHE A 44 17.54 -3.23 10.55
N THR A 45 16.33 -3.34 11.08
CA THR A 45 15.91 -2.73 12.35
C THR A 45 15.19 -3.75 13.22
N ILE A 46 15.30 -3.62 14.54
CA ILE A 46 14.60 -4.51 15.48
C ILE A 46 13.12 -4.10 15.61
N GLU A 47 12.87 -2.81 15.60
CA GLU A 47 11.53 -2.22 15.73
C GLU A 47 11.21 -1.39 14.50
N SER A 48 9.94 -1.37 14.12
CA SER A 48 9.47 -0.57 12.99
C SER A 48 8.18 0.16 13.31
N GLU A 49 8.15 1.43 12.91
CA GLU A 49 6.95 2.25 12.85
C GLU A 49 6.16 2.04 11.55
N PHE A 50 6.60 1.14 10.66
CA PHE A 50 5.98 0.88 9.36
C PHE A 50 5.27 -0.48 9.33
N ILE A 51 4.25 -0.57 8.49
CA ILE A 51 3.50 -1.79 8.14
C ILE A 51 3.49 -1.94 6.62
N GLU A 52 3.74 -3.15 6.13
CA GLU A 52 3.50 -3.56 4.74
C GLU A 52 2.45 -4.70 4.78
N PRO A 53 1.16 -4.40 4.58
CA PRO A 53 0.08 -5.36 4.83
C PRO A 53 0.02 -6.50 3.80
N TRP A 54 -0.09 -6.15 2.52
CA TRP A 54 -0.15 -7.12 1.42
C TRP A 54 0.97 -6.92 0.41
N LYS A 55 1.19 -7.94 -0.43
CA LYS A 55 2.18 -7.91 -1.52
C LYS A 55 2.06 -6.68 -2.43
N PHE A 56 0.84 -6.17 -2.53
CA PHE A 56 0.42 -5.08 -3.42
C PHE A 56 0.44 -3.70 -2.78
N PHE A 57 0.74 -3.59 -1.48
CA PHE A 57 0.96 -2.33 -0.79
C PHE A 57 2.45 -2.05 -0.64
N GLY A 58 2.79 -0.76 -0.65
CA GLY A 58 4.06 -0.28 -0.12
C GLY A 58 4.09 -0.35 1.41
N ALA A 59 5.26 -0.09 1.99
CA ALA A 59 5.36 0.14 3.43
C ALA A 59 4.90 1.56 3.77
N HIS A 60 4.02 1.70 4.78
CA HIS A 60 3.62 3.02 5.30
C HIS A 60 3.66 3.05 6.82
N LYS A 61 3.68 4.26 7.38
CA LYS A 61 3.70 4.46 8.84
C LYS A 61 2.40 3.95 9.48
N LYS A 62 2.52 3.37 10.67
CA LYS A 62 1.39 3.08 11.55
C LYS A 62 0.54 4.33 11.78
N GLY A 63 -0.77 4.13 11.84
CA GLY A 63 -1.77 5.19 11.94
C GLY A 63 -2.05 5.95 10.65
N THR A 64 -1.46 5.56 9.51
CA THR A 64 -1.78 6.19 8.23
C THR A 64 -3.18 5.80 7.80
N LEU A 65 -4.01 6.80 7.48
CA LEU A 65 -5.35 6.61 6.93
C LEU A 65 -5.26 6.36 5.43
N VAL A 66 -5.88 5.27 4.98
CA VAL A 66 -5.91 4.84 3.58
C VAL A 66 -7.35 4.86 3.09
N THR A 67 -7.59 5.48 1.94
CA THR A 67 -8.86 5.40 1.22
C THR A 67 -8.76 4.29 0.19
N ILE A 68 -9.71 3.35 0.21
CA ILE A 68 -9.73 2.23 -0.73
C ILE A 68 -11.05 2.24 -1.48
N TYR A 69 -10.96 2.07 -2.79
CA TYR A 69 -12.09 1.96 -3.69
C TYR A 69 -12.27 0.52 -4.14
N ASN A 70 -13.53 0.12 -4.33
CA ASN A 70 -13.92 -1.23 -4.77
C ASN A 70 -13.77 -1.47 -6.27
N GLN A 71 -13.13 -0.52 -6.97
CA GLN A 71 -12.86 -0.50 -8.40
C GLN A 71 -11.59 0.32 -8.64
N LEU A 72 -11.04 0.23 -9.85
CA LEU A 72 -9.95 1.11 -10.27
C LEU A 72 -10.51 2.51 -10.55
N VAL A 73 -10.33 3.42 -9.61
CA VAL A 73 -10.52 4.86 -9.80
C VAL A 73 -9.20 5.44 -10.29
N ASP A 74 -9.17 6.19 -11.39
CA ASP A 74 -7.88 6.72 -11.84
C ASP A 74 -7.35 7.83 -10.91
N ALA A 75 -6.07 8.21 -11.06
CA ALA A 75 -5.46 9.20 -10.17
C ALA A 75 -6.13 10.59 -10.28
N ASP A 76 -6.58 10.98 -11.46
CA ASP A 76 -7.18 12.30 -11.70
C ASP A 76 -8.60 12.34 -11.12
N GLU A 77 -9.39 11.27 -11.30
CA GLU A 77 -10.69 11.07 -10.68
C GLU A 77 -10.59 11.08 -9.16
N HIS A 78 -9.61 10.38 -8.59
CA HIS A 78 -9.37 10.40 -7.16
C HIS A 78 -9.05 11.81 -6.65
N ILE A 79 -8.18 12.54 -7.36
CA ILE A 79 -7.83 13.93 -7.02
C ILE A 79 -9.08 14.82 -7.07
N ASP A 80 -9.93 14.66 -8.07
CA ASP A 80 -11.19 15.41 -8.20
C ASP A 80 -12.15 15.10 -7.05
N ILE A 81 -12.27 13.83 -6.62
CA ILE A 81 -13.08 13.44 -5.46
C ILE A 81 -12.54 14.09 -4.18
N VAL A 82 -11.23 13.99 -3.94
CA VAL A 82 -10.58 14.59 -2.75
C VAL A 82 -10.75 16.10 -2.73
N ASN A 83 -10.68 16.75 -3.88
CA ASN A 83 -10.90 18.19 -4.02
C ASN A 83 -12.40 18.59 -4.05
N LYS A 84 -13.33 17.62 -4.00
CA LYS A 84 -14.79 17.82 -4.09
C LYS A 84 -15.24 18.50 -5.40
N VAL A 85 -14.51 18.23 -6.48
CA VAL A 85 -14.85 18.65 -7.85
C VAL A 85 -15.88 17.68 -8.46
N ARG A 86 -15.79 16.39 -8.10
CA ARG A 86 -16.74 15.35 -8.47
C ARG A 86 -17.10 14.47 -7.28
N SER A 87 -18.23 13.80 -7.37
CA SER A 87 -18.67 12.75 -6.46
C SER A 87 -18.42 11.36 -7.04
N LEU A 88 -18.51 10.33 -6.19
CA LEU A 88 -18.38 8.93 -6.62
C LEU A 88 -19.46 8.52 -7.63
N ASP A 89 -20.69 9.03 -7.45
CA ASP A 89 -21.82 8.73 -8.33
C ASP A 89 -21.59 9.24 -9.75
N GLU A 90 -20.83 10.33 -9.90
CA GLU A 90 -20.53 10.95 -11.20
C GLU A 90 -19.44 10.20 -11.98
N ILE A 91 -18.58 9.43 -11.30
CA ILE A 91 -17.50 8.65 -11.93
C ILE A 91 -17.88 7.18 -12.11
N GLN A 92 -19.15 6.84 -11.92
CA GLN A 92 -19.60 5.46 -12.00
C GLN A 92 -19.26 4.83 -13.37
N PRO A 93 -18.68 3.62 -13.40
CA PRO A 93 -18.27 2.99 -14.65
C PRO A 93 -19.49 2.70 -15.52
N HIS A 94 -19.28 2.70 -16.84
CA HIS A 94 -20.34 2.50 -17.83
C HIS A 94 -21.04 1.13 -17.71
N LEU A 95 -20.41 0.20 -16.99
CA LEU A 95 -20.93 -1.13 -16.68
C LEU A 95 -21.96 -1.15 -15.54
N GLY A 96 -22.25 0.00 -14.91
CA GLY A 96 -23.29 0.14 -13.88
C GLY A 96 -22.92 -0.46 -12.52
N ILE A 97 -21.63 -0.63 -12.24
CA ILE A 97 -21.13 -1.06 -10.93
C ILE A 97 -21.07 0.16 -10.01
N GLU A 98 -21.63 0.07 -8.80
CA GLU A 98 -21.51 1.12 -7.79
C GLU A 98 -20.08 1.21 -7.25
N ILE A 99 -19.47 2.40 -7.31
CA ILE A 99 -18.17 2.66 -6.69
C ILE A 99 -18.40 2.94 -5.20
N LYS A 100 -17.76 2.14 -4.36
CA LYS A 100 -17.75 2.30 -2.90
C LYS A 100 -16.35 2.66 -2.45
N SER A 101 -16.26 3.54 -1.45
CA SER A 101 -15.00 3.86 -0.78
C SER A 101 -15.10 3.64 0.72
N PHE A 102 -14.00 3.25 1.35
CA PHE A 102 -13.85 3.30 2.81
C PHE A 102 -12.49 3.84 3.20
N GLU A 103 -12.45 4.41 4.40
CA GLU A 103 -11.23 4.86 5.04
C GLU A 103 -10.87 3.88 6.16
N ILE A 104 -9.62 3.44 6.15
CA ILE A 104 -9.11 2.48 7.13
C ILE A 104 -7.68 2.82 7.53
N LEU A 105 -7.33 2.59 8.80
CA LEU A 105 -5.96 2.68 9.24
C LEU A 105 -5.16 1.51 8.67
N ILE A 106 -3.94 1.76 8.19
CA ILE A 106 -3.10 0.70 7.63
C ILE A 106 -2.83 -0.45 8.62
N ASP A 107 -2.89 -0.19 9.93
CA ASP A 107 -2.76 -1.18 11.00
C ASP A 107 -3.87 -2.24 11.00
N ASP A 108 -5.04 -1.90 10.45
CA ASP A 108 -6.23 -2.75 10.47
C ASP A 108 -6.60 -3.30 9.10
N ILE A 109 -5.87 -2.93 8.05
CA ILE A 109 -6.20 -3.30 6.68
C ILE A 109 -6.19 -4.83 6.46
N ASP A 110 -5.28 -5.57 7.10
CA ASP A 110 -5.24 -7.04 7.04
C ASP A 110 -6.42 -7.70 7.76
N LYS A 111 -7.04 -6.99 8.71
CA LYS A 111 -8.25 -7.45 9.41
C LYS A 111 -9.50 -7.14 8.60
N PHE A 112 -9.39 -6.28 7.60
CA PHE A 112 -10.50 -5.91 6.77
C PHE A 112 -10.78 -7.01 5.76
N THR A 113 -11.80 -7.81 6.04
CA THR A 113 -12.31 -8.77 5.07
C THR A 113 -13.14 -8.02 4.05
N PHE A 114 -12.57 -7.83 2.87
CA PHE A 114 -13.34 -7.46 1.70
C PHE A 114 -14.40 -8.52 1.42
N ASP A 115 -15.68 -8.12 1.31
CA ASP A 115 -16.65 -9.00 0.66
C ASP A 115 -16.16 -9.23 -0.77
N HIS A 116 -15.77 -10.47 -1.06
CA HIS A 116 -15.22 -10.87 -2.36
C HIS A 116 -16.19 -10.62 -3.53
N LYS A 117 -17.44 -10.23 -3.28
CA LYS A 117 -18.35 -9.78 -4.34
C LYS A 117 -18.13 -8.31 -4.73
N ASP A 118 -17.81 -7.46 -3.76
CA ASP A 118 -17.74 -6.02 -3.97
C ASP A 118 -16.32 -5.53 -4.30
N PHE A 119 -15.28 -6.25 -3.85
CA PHE A 119 -13.87 -5.82 -3.89
C PHE A 119 -12.97 -6.84 -4.60
N GLN A 120 -13.46 -7.47 -5.66
CA GLN A 120 -12.62 -8.33 -6.52
C GLN A 120 -11.46 -7.54 -7.12
N VAL A 121 -11.75 -6.29 -7.49
CA VAL A 121 -10.77 -5.31 -7.93
C VAL A 121 -10.79 -4.16 -6.94
N TRP A 122 -9.63 -3.63 -6.55
CA TRP A 122 -9.56 -2.44 -5.71
C TRP A 122 -8.31 -1.63 -5.98
N ASN A 123 -8.34 -0.35 -5.65
CA ASN A 123 -7.15 0.47 -5.52
C ASN A 123 -7.21 1.35 -4.27
N ALA A 124 -6.04 1.76 -3.80
CA ALA A 124 -5.86 2.41 -2.52
C ALA A 124 -5.01 3.66 -2.66
N TYR A 125 -5.36 4.67 -1.86
CA TYR A 125 -4.73 5.98 -1.86
C TYR A 125 -4.46 6.48 -0.44
N ILE A 126 -3.40 7.26 -0.29
CA ILE A 126 -3.13 8.08 0.89
C ILE A 126 -3.13 9.54 0.44
N GLY A 127 -4.13 10.30 0.88
CA GLY A 127 -4.28 11.70 0.45
C GLY A 127 -4.59 11.81 -1.04
N LYS A 128 -3.55 12.01 -1.87
CA LYS A 128 -3.63 12.05 -3.34
C LYS A 128 -2.71 11.02 -4.00
N GLU A 129 -1.93 10.30 -3.21
CA GLU A 129 -0.91 9.38 -3.69
C GLU A 129 -1.50 7.98 -3.78
N TRP A 130 -1.28 7.31 -4.92
CA TRP A 130 -1.66 5.92 -5.09
C TRP A 130 -0.68 5.00 -4.35
N VAL A 131 -1.19 4.02 -3.63
CA VAL A 131 -0.38 3.19 -2.70
C VAL A 131 -0.58 1.69 -2.84
N GLY A 132 -1.55 1.25 -3.66
CA GLY A 132 -1.73 -0.17 -3.95
C GLY A 132 -2.99 -0.50 -4.74
N THR A 133 -3.09 -1.74 -5.16
CA THR A 133 -4.24 -2.29 -5.90
C THR A 133 -4.33 -3.82 -5.73
N SER A 134 -5.45 -4.45 -6.06
CA SER A 134 -5.57 -5.91 -6.11
C SER A 134 -4.86 -6.57 -7.30
N GLU A 135 -4.56 -5.82 -8.37
CA GLU A 135 -4.02 -6.36 -9.64
C GLU A 135 -2.54 -5.99 -9.84
N TYR A 136 -1.70 -6.89 -10.37
CA TYR A 136 -0.29 -6.58 -10.75
C TYR A 136 -0.15 -6.40 -12.25
#